data_AF-A0A960ZNR1-F1
#
_entry.id   AF-A0A960ZNR1-F1
#
_cell.length_a   1.000
_cell.length_b   1.000
_cell.length_c   1.000
_cell.angle_alpha   90.00
_cell.angle_beta   90.00
_cell.angle_gamma   90.00
#
_symmetry.space_group_name_H-M   'P 1'
#
loop_
_entity.id
_entity.type
_entity.pdbx_description
1 polymer ?
#
loop_
_entity_poly.entity_id
_entity_poly.type
_entity_poly.pdbx_seq_one_letter_code
_entity_poly.pdbx_strand_id
1 'polypeptide(L)'
;MAIAEKLKSSHLSGAYRTPFVLAVVFQVVALIFTSFLFDLGVAFTIATISLIPFWIVVLIIVFRRPQNPTGFDRSFIAYGYPILMVALLTLNSFAQP
;
A
#
# COMPACT_ATOMS: atom_id res chain seq x y z
N MET A 1 3.76 3.61 27.64
CA MET A 1 4.92 2.69 27.70
C MET A 1 4.57 1.25 27.34
N ALA A 2 3.42 0.70 27.77
CA ALA A 2 3.00 -0.68 27.49
C ALA A 2 2.81 -1.05 25.99
N ILE A 3 2.55 -0.07 25.11
CA ILE A 3 2.36 -0.32 23.67
C ILE A 3 3.68 -0.66 22.96
N ALA A 4 4.77 0.03 23.33
CA ALA A 4 6.10 -0.20 22.76
C ALA A 4 6.68 -1.56 23.18
N GLU A 5 6.33 -2.03 24.37
CA GLU A 5 6.77 -3.32 24.89
C GLU A 5 6.01 -4.51 24.26
N LYS A 6 4.71 -4.34 23.97
CA LYS A 6 3.91 -5.32 23.22
C LYS A 6 4.32 -5.45 21.74
N LEU A 7 4.88 -4.39 21.17
CA LEU A 7 5.48 -4.41 19.83
C LEU A 7 6.82 -5.17 19.80
N LYS A 8 7.55 -5.19 20.91
CA LYS A 8 8.87 -5.86 21.00
C LYS A 8 8.78 -7.39 21.10
N SER A 9 7.64 -7.94 21.54
CA SER A 9 7.45 -9.39 21.75
C SER A 9 6.47 -10.07 20.78
N SER A 10 5.76 -9.29 19.94
CA SER A 10 4.84 -9.89 18.96
C SER A 10 5.57 -10.19 17.67
N HIS A 11 5.96 -11.46 17.50
CA HIS A 11 6.26 -12.00 16.18
C HIS A 11 5.06 -11.71 15.27
N LEU A 12 5.19 -10.75 14.34
CA LEU A 12 4.20 -10.53 13.28
C LEU A 12 3.90 -11.87 12.63
N SER A 13 2.61 -12.19 12.48
CA SER A 13 2.22 -13.46 11.87
C SER A 13 2.90 -13.62 10.51
N GLY A 14 3.52 -14.78 10.26
CA GLY A 14 4.18 -15.08 8.99
C GLY A 14 3.26 -14.94 7.78
N ALA A 15 1.93 -14.98 8.00
CA ALA A 15 0.90 -14.75 7.01
C ALA A 15 0.96 -13.35 6.35
N TYR A 16 1.61 -12.36 6.99
CA TYR A 16 1.78 -11.02 6.43
C TYR A 16 2.94 -10.91 5.45
N ARG A 17 3.92 -11.82 5.50
CA ARG A 17 5.17 -11.71 4.74
C ARG A 17 4.93 -11.63 3.23
N THR A 18 4.16 -12.58 2.68
CA THR A 18 3.86 -12.62 1.24
C THR A 18 3.07 -11.40 0.77
N PRO A 19 1.96 -10.99 1.43
CA PRO A 19 1.26 -9.75 1.08
C PRO A 19 2.15 -8.50 1.09
N PHE A 20 3.03 -8.34 2.09
CA PHE A 20 3.94 -7.20 2.14
C PHE A 20 4.93 -7.18 0.98
N VAL A 21 5.53 -8.34 0.67
CA VAL A 21 6.45 -8.45 -0.47
C VAL A 21 5.74 -8.08 -1.76
N LEU A 22 4.51 -8.58 -1.99
CA LEU A 22 3.72 -8.21 -3.16
C LEU A 22 3.41 -6.71 -3.20
N ALA A 23 3.01 -6.12 -2.08
CA ALA A 23 2.73 -4.69 -1.99
C ALA A 23 3.94 -3.85 -2.42
N VAL A 24 5.12 -4.17 -1.90
CA VAL A 24 6.36 -3.47 -2.23
C VAL A 24 6.75 -3.70 -3.69
N VAL A 25 6.63 -4.93 -4.19
CA VAL A 25 6.89 -5.23 -5.62
C VAL A 25 5.99 -4.41 -6.52
N PHE A 26 4.68 -4.34 -6.24
CA PHE A 26 3.76 -3.51 -7.01
C PHE A 26 4.11 -2.02 -6.94
N GLN A 27 4.50 -1.51 -5.77
CA GLN A 27 4.93 -0.12 -5.61
C GLN A 27 6.18 0.20 -6.42
N VAL A 28 7.20 -0.64 -6.34
CA VAL A 28 8.46 -0.47 -7.09
C VAL A 28 8.19 -0.51 -8.59
N VAL A 29 7.44 -1.51 -9.06
CA VAL A 29 7.07 -1.63 -10.48
C VAL A 29 6.28 -0.40 -10.92
N ALA A 30 5.26 0.01 -10.17
CA ALA A 30 4.46 1.18 -10.51
C ALA A 30 5.30 2.47 -10.60
N LEU A 31 6.18 2.73 -9.62
CA LEU A 31 7.04 3.91 -9.62
C LEU A 31 8.00 3.91 -10.81
N ILE A 32 8.60 2.76 -11.13
CA ILE A 32 9.45 2.61 -12.32
C ILE A 32 8.63 2.93 -13.56
N PHE A 33 7.52 2.22 -13.80
CA PHE A 33 6.73 2.41 -15.02
C PHE A 33 6.19 3.83 -15.16
N THR A 34 5.68 4.42 -14.08
CA THR A 34 5.16 5.80 -14.10
C THR A 34 6.26 6.84 -14.30
N SER A 35 7.50 6.56 -13.90
CA SER A 35 8.64 7.47 -14.19
C SER A 35 9.01 7.54 -15.67
N PHE A 36 8.64 6.51 -16.45
CA PHE A 36 8.85 6.47 -17.90
C PHE A 36 7.67 7.03 -18.71
N LEU A 37 6.58 7.44 -18.06
CA LEU A 37 5.45 8.05 -18.75
C LEU A 37 5.78 9.50 -19.13
N PHE A 38 5.55 9.84 -20.41
CA PHE A 38 5.70 11.20 -20.93
C PHE A 38 4.47 12.08 -20.61
N ASP A 39 4.02 12.04 -19.38
CA ASP A 39 2.81 12.74 -18.90
C ASP A 39 3.16 13.93 -17.99
N LEU A 40 4.36 14.50 -18.17
CA LEU A 40 4.93 15.55 -17.32
C LEU A 40 5.07 15.14 -15.84
N GLY A 41 5.10 13.84 -15.55
CA GLY A 41 5.29 13.30 -14.20
C GLY A 41 4.01 13.28 -13.36
N VAL A 42 2.83 13.45 -13.98
CA VAL A 42 1.54 13.41 -13.29
C VAL A 42 1.30 12.03 -12.66
N ALA A 43 1.44 10.95 -13.42
CA ALA A 43 1.25 9.59 -12.92
C ALA A 43 2.29 9.23 -11.85
N PHE A 44 3.54 9.65 -12.03
CA PHE A 44 4.59 9.44 -11.03
C PHE A 44 4.29 10.17 -9.71
N THR A 45 3.77 11.39 -9.80
CA THR A 45 3.33 12.18 -8.64
C THR A 45 2.17 11.49 -7.92
N ILE A 46 1.16 11.02 -8.66
CA ILE A 46 0.03 10.27 -8.11
C ILE A 46 0.50 8.98 -7.43
N ALA A 47 1.36 8.20 -8.10
CA ALA A 47 1.93 6.97 -7.57
C ALA A 47 2.68 7.22 -6.26
N THR A 48 3.46 8.30 -6.18
CA THR A 48 4.24 8.67 -4.99
C THR A 48 3.33 9.13 -3.84
N ILE A 49 2.38 10.05 -4.09
CA ILE A 49 1.49 10.59 -3.05
C ILE A 49 0.59 9.49 -2.48
N SER A 50 0.14 8.55 -3.32
CA SER A 50 -0.74 7.44 -2.90
C SER A 50 -0.10 6.44 -1.92
N LEU A 51 1.24 6.43 -1.80
CA LEU A 51 1.95 5.57 -0.84
C LEU A 51 1.54 5.87 0.60
N ILE A 52 1.39 7.15 0.93
CA ILE A 52 1.08 7.60 2.29
C ILE A 52 -0.26 7.03 2.78
N PRO A 53 -1.41 7.27 2.13
CA PRO A 53 -2.69 6.73 2.57
C PRO A 53 -2.72 5.20 2.53
N PHE A 54 -2.07 4.55 1.57
CA PHE A 54 -1.97 3.09 1.54
C PHE A 54 -1.30 2.55 2.80
N TRP A 55 -0.10 3.04 3.13
CA TRP A 55 0.66 2.56 4.30
C TRP A 55 -0.03 2.91 5.62
N ILE A 56 -0.75 4.03 5.70
CA ILE A 56 -1.59 4.35 6.87
C ILE A 56 -2.63 3.25 7.12
N VAL A 57 -3.36 2.82 6.08
CA VAL A 57 -4.37 1.75 6.22
C VAL A 57 -3.71 0.42 6.57
N VAL A 58 -2.59 0.08 5.93
CA VAL A 58 -1.84 -1.14 6.23
C VAL A 58 -1.37 -1.16 7.69
N LEU A 59 -0.83 -0.05 8.20
CA LEU A 59 -0.45 0.09 9.60
C LEU A 59 -1.66 -0.10 10.51
N ILE A 60 -2.81 0.52 10.21
CA ILE A 60 -4.04 0.34 10.99
C ILE A 60 -4.46 -1.14 11.03
N ILE A 61 -4.41 -1.86 9.90
CA ILE A 61 -4.74 -3.29 9.83
C ILE A 61 -3.79 -4.10 10.72
N VAL A 62 -2.49 -3.86 10.61
CA VAL A 62 -1.44 -4.55 11.37
C VAL A 62 -1.58 -4.28 12.87
N PHE A 63 -1.83 -3.03 13.27
CA PHE A 63 -2.03 -2.67 14.67
C PHE A 63 -3.32 -3.26 15.25
N ARG A 64 -4.38 -3.37 14.44
CA ARG A 64 -5.65 -3.97 14.88
C ARG A 64 -5.60 -5.49 14.96
N ARG A 65 -4.88 -6.18 14.07
CA ARG A 65 -4.91 -7.65 13.95
C ARG A 65 -3.52 -8.30 13.74
N PRO A 66 -2.52 -8.05 14.60
CA PRO A 66 -1.12 -8.43 14.34
C PRO A 66 -0.85 -9.93 14.19
N GLN A 67 -1.69 -10.79 14.78
CA GLN A 67 -1.52 -12.25 14.80
C GLN A 67 -2.47 -13.00 13.85
N ASN A 68 -3.70 -12.50 13.70
CA ASN A 68 -4.79 -13.18 12.99
C ASN A 68 -5.34 -12.28 11.86
N PRO A 69 -4.60 -12.12 10.74
CA PRO A 69 -5.09 -11.40 9.58
C PRO A 69 -6.27 -12.16 8.95
N THR A 70 -7.29 -11.42 8.55
CA THR A 70 -8.39 -11.98 7.75
C THR A 70 -7.96 -12.23 6.31
N GLY A 71 -8.78 -12.97 5.55
CA GLY A 71 -8.60 -13.09 4.09
C GLY A 71 -8.59 -11.72 3.41
N PHE A 72 -9.51 -10.83 3.82
CA PHE A 72 -9.58 -9.47 3.30
C PHE A 72 -8.33 -8.65 3.62
N ASP A 73 -7.81 -8.71 4.84
CA ASP A 73 -6.60 -7.98 5.23
C ASP A 73 -5.40 -8.35 4.35
N ARG A 74 -5.23 -9.65 4.08
CA ARG A 74 -4.15 -10.16 3.21
C ARG A 74 -4.31 -9.68 1.77
N SER A 75 -5.53 -9.76 1.23
CA SER A 75 -5.82 -9.28 -0.13
C SER A 75 -5.65 -7.77 -0.25
N PHE A 76 -6.07 -7.00 0.76
CA PHE A 76 -5.90 -5.55 0.77
C PHE A 76 -4.43 -5.15 0.82
N ILE A 77 -3.62 -5.79 1.66
CA ILE A 77 -2.17 -5.50 1.70
C ILE A 77 -1.53 -5.85 0.36
N ALA A 78 -1.86 -7.01 -0.23
CA ALA A 78 -1.26 -7.44 -1.49
C ALA A 78 -1.68 -6.60 -2.70
N TYR A 79 -2.97 -6.25 -2.82
CA TYR A 79 -3.55 -5.68 -4.04
C TYR A 79 -4.17 -4.29 -3.85
N GLY A 80 -4.19 -3.76 -2.64
CA GLY A 80 -4.81 -2.45 -2.35
C GLY A 80 -4.09 -1.31 -3.04
N TYR A 81 -2.75 -1.36 -3.13
CA TYR A 81 -1.96 -0.32 -3.80
C TYR A 81 -2.26 -0.19 -5.31
N PRO A 82 -2.19 -1.26 -6.14
CA PRO A 82 -2.52 -1.13 -7.55
C PRO A 82 -3.97 -0.69 -7.80
N ILE A 83 -4.93 -1.14 -6.98
CA ILE A 83 -6.33 -0.67 -7.07
C ILE A 83 -6.42 0.83 -6.77
N LEU A 84 -5.78 1.30 -5.69
CA LEU A 84 -5.76 2.71 -5.33
C LEU A 84 -5.13 3.57 -6.42
N MET A 85 -4.02 3.12 -7.00
CA MET A 85 -3.33 3.83 -8.07
C MET A 85 -4.22 3.99 -9.30
N VAL A 86 -4.85 2.90 -9.78
CA VAL A 86 -5.77 2.95 -10.93
C VAL A 86 -6.95 3.86 -10.64
N ALA A 87 -7.52 3.81 -9.43
CA ALA A 87 -8.62 4.68 -9.04
C ALA A 87 -8.22 6.16 -9.09
N LEU A 88 -7.06 6.52 -8.54
CA LEU A 88 -6.58 7.90 -8.54
C LEU A 88 -6.22 8.42 -9.94
N LEU A 89 -5.59 7.60 -10.77
CA LEU A 89 -5.32 7.95 -12.17
C LEU A 89 -6.62 8.19 -12.95
N THR A 90 -7.60 7.32 -12.75
CA THR A 90 -8.93 7.44 -13.38
C THR A 90 -9.64 8.71 -12.91
N LEU A 91 -9.65 8.98 -11.60
CA LEU A 91 -10.23 10.22 -11.06
C LEU A 91 -9.53 11.47 -11.60
N ASN A 92 -8.20 11.43 -11.72
CA ASN A 92 -7.44 12.53 -12.31
C ASN A 92 -7.84 12.76 -13.78
N SER A 93 -8.06 11.70 -14.55
CA SER A 93 -8.49 11.83 -15.95
C SER A 93 -9.86 12.48 -16.12
N PHE A 94 -10.78 12.29 -15.17
CA PHE A 94 -12.09 12.96 -15.18
C PHE A 94 -12.05 14.39 -14.65
N ALA A 95 -11.00 14.77 -13.91
CA ALA A 95 -10.86 16.11 -13.34
C ALA A 95 -10.20 17.11 -14.30
N GLN A 96 -9.57 16.63 -15.38
CA GLN A 96 -9.02 17.50 -16.42
C GLN A 96 -10.17 17.99 -17.34
N PRO A 97 -10.32 19.32 -17.55
CA PRO A 97 -11.37 19.89 -18.39
C PRO A 97 -11.17 19.65 -19.89
#